data_AF-A0A3N0Y9B0-F1
#
_entry.id   AF-A0A3N0Y9B0-F1
#
_cell.length_a   1.000
_cell.length_b   1.000
_cell.length_c   1.000
_cell.angle_alpha   90.00
_cell.angle_beta   90.00
_cell.angle_gamma   90.00
#
_symmetry.space_group_name_H-M   'P 1'
#
loop_
_entity.id
_entity.type
_entity.pdbx_description
1 polymer ?
#
loop_
_entity_poly.entity_id
_entity_poly.type
_entity_poly.pdbx_seq_one_letter_code
_entity_poly.pdbx_strand_id
1 'polypeptide(L)'
;MASIHTLQEISRMKRDDGIERLNSCFHWKEFDGDDKRQYLHQEFVYENVMLAITRGLPWSTVAQVANITKELLPKLKGLKTSDVICLIKDHLSQIEPRLSAAHHAVLLEFIVKTYVPHQRLYQAFLNSETGLKHISCELEIESPPHPQPLCEGTDAVEWEQQRTLKDLCVAQSRKEAEIKELKEKAEVQMMATLQTSLNNLPHEDRMSKQVQNISYLQYKYPNLLGCSG
;
A
#
# COMPACT_ATOMS: atom_id res chain seq x y z
N MET A 1 -16.24 -34.89 -34.91
CA MET A 1 -16.34 -33.49 -35.39
C MET A 1 -17.71 -32.97 -34.99
N ALA A 2 -17.80 -31.77 -34.41
CA ALA A 2 -19.08 -31.23 -33.98
C ALA A 2 -20.01 -30.98 -35.17
N SER A 3 -21.25 -31.47 -35.08
CA SER A 3 -22.28 -31.25 -36.09
C SER A 3 -22.70 -29.78 -36.11
N ILE A 4 -23.03 -29.26 -37.29
CA ILE A 4 -23.57 -27.90 -37.47
C ILE A 4 -24.81 -27.68 -36.59
N HIS A 5 -25.72 -28.66 -36.53
CA HIS A 5 -26.92 -28.58 -35.72
C HIS A 5 -26.58 -28.42 -34.23
N THR A 6 -25.61 -29.19 -33.74
CA THR A 6 -25.16 -29.12 -32.34
C THR A 6 -24.54 -27.76 -32.02
N LEU A 7 -23.77 -27.17 -32.93
CA LEU A 7 -23.18 -25.84 -32.73
C LEU A 7 -24.25 -24.73 -32.69
N GLN A 8 -25.32 -24.88 -33.47
CA GLN A 8 -26.46 -23.98 -33.42
C GLN A 8 -27.22 -24.10 -32.09
N GLU A 9 -27.40 -25.32 -31.57
CA GLU A 9 -27.96 -25.53 -30.22
C GLU A 9 -27.09 -24.84 -29.16
N ILE A 10 -25.78 -25.13 -29.16
CA ILE A 10 -24.81 -24.59 -28.20
C ILE A 10 -24.83 -23.06 -28.17
N SER A 11 -25.01 -22.40 -29.32
CA SER A 11 -25.04 -20.93 -29.40
C SER A 11 -26.15 -20.27 -28.56
N ARG A 12 -27.18 -21.04 -28.16
CA ARG A 12 -28.34 -20.58 -27.39
C ARG A 12 -28.31 -21.05 -25.93
N MET A 13 -27.33 -21.88 -25.57
CA MET A 13 -27.21 -22.47 -24.24
C MET A 13 -26.46 -21.53 -23.30
N LYS A 14 -26.63 -21.75 -21.99
CA LYS A 14 -25.74 -21.14 -21.00
C LYS A 14 -24.34 -21.73 -21.15
N ARG A 15 -23.36 -21.00 -20.64
CA ARG A 15 -21.94 -21.32 -20.80
C ARG A 15 -21.60 -22.77 -20.41
N ASP A 16 -21.93 -23.17 -19.18
CA ASP A 16 -21.54 -24.48 -18.67
C ASP A 16 -22.23 -25.63 -19.41
N ASP A 17 -23.54 -25.49 -19.67
CA ASP A 17 -24.30 -26.46 -20.48
C ASP A 17 -23.76 -26.54 -21.92
N GLY A 18 -23.34 -25.40 -22.48
CA GLY A 18 -22.77 -25.30 -23.82
C GLY A 18 -21.38 -25.95 -23.91
N ILE A 19 -20.55 -25.79 -22.87
CA ILE A 19 -19.27 -26.49 -22.75
C ILE A 19 -19.52 -28.00 -22.71
N GLU A 20 -20.37 -28.49 -21.81
CA GLU A 20 -20.70 -29.92 -21.71
C GLU A 20 -21.22 -30.49 -23.04
N ARG A 21 -22.14 -29.77 -23.68
CA ARG A 21 -22.68 -30.18 -24.98
C ARG A 21 -21.62 -30.20 -26.07
N LEU A 22 -20.73 -29.21 -26.14
CA LEU A 22 -19.62 -29.18 -27.10
C LEU A 22 -18.66 -30.35 -26.84
N ASN A 23 -18.40 -30.66 -25.57
CA ASN A 23 -17.49 -31.72 -25.17
C ASN A 23 -17.97 -33.09 -25.64
N SER A 24 -19.27 -33.34 -25.63
CA SER A 24 -19.87 -34.57 -26.16
C SER A 24 -19.59 -34.81 -27.65
N CYS A 25 -19.14 -33.79 -28.39
CA CYS A 25 -18.81 -33.89 -29.82
C CYS A 25 -17.38 -34.36 -30.10
N PHE A 26 -16.54 -34.46 -29.07
CA PHE A 26 -15.12 -34.75 -29.19
C PHE A 26 -14.71 -35.89 -28.28
N HIS A 27 -13.63 -36.56 -28.69
CA HIS A 27 -12.95 -37.51 -27.85
C HIS A 27 -11.68 -36.86 -27.30
N TRP A 28 -11.66 -36.62 -26.00
CA TRP A 28 -10.58 -35.94 -25.27
C TRP A 28 -9.62 -37.01 -24.75
N LYS A 29 -8.39 -37.03 -25.25
CA LYS A 29 -7.35 -37.99 -24.81
C LYS A 29 -6.14 -37.31 -24.20
N GLU A 30 -5.99 -36.02 -24.46
CA GLU A 30 -4.77 -35.26 -24.21
C GLU A 30 -4.56 -34.99 -22.70
N PHE A 31 -5.63 -34.99 -21.91
CA PHE A 31 -5.62 -34.77 -20.46
C PHE A 31 -6.50 -35.77 -19.70
N ASP A 32 -6.63 -37.00 -20.22
CA ASP A 32 -7.45 -38.05 -19.60
C ASP A 32 -6.97 -38.36 -18.16
N GLY A 33 -7.91 -38.48 -17.22
CA GLY A 33 -7.63 -38.67 -15.79
C GLY A 33 -7.31 -37.39 -14.99
N ASP A 34 -7.32 -36.20 -15.60
CA ASP A 34 -7.18 -34.91 -14.90
C ASP A 34 -8.35 -33.98 -15.27
N ASP A 35 -9.45 -34.08 -14.52
CA ASP A 35 -10.70 -33.37 -14.79
C ASP A 35 -10.53 -31.85 -14.90
N LYS A 36 -9.66 -31.27 -14.07
CA LYS A 36 -9.39 -29.83 -14.10
C LYS A 36 -8.67 -29.46 -15.39
N ARG A 37 -7.72 -30.29 -15.83
CA ARG A 37 -7.02 -30.05 -17.08
C ARG A 37 -7.93 -30.20 -18.27
N GLN A 38 -8.68 -31.28 -18.29
CA GLN A 38 -9.65 -31.52 -19.32
C GLN A 38 -10.66 -30.36 -19.42
N TYR A 39 -11.19 -29.86 -18.29
CA TYR A 39 -12.13 -28.75 -18.29
C TYR A 39 -11.56 -27.45 -18.89
N LEU A 40 -10.33 -27.04 -18.55
CA LEU A 40 -9.73 -25.84 -19.15
C LEU A 40 -9.50 -26.00 -20.67
N HIS A 41 -9.13 -27.21 -21.12
CA HIS A 41 -8.98 -27.48 -22.55
C HIS A 41 -10.32 -27.36 -23.28
N GLN A 42 -11.38 -27.87 -22.68
CA GLN A 42 -12.75 -27.78 -23.17
C GLN A 42 -13.23 -26.32 -23.22
N GLU A 43 -12.98 -25.57 -22.16
CA GLU A 43 -13.26 -24.14 -22.04
C GLU A 43 -12.54 -23.34 -23.14
N PHE A 44 -11.25 -23.61 -23.36
CA PHE A 44 -10.48 -22.99 -24.43
C PHE A 44 -11.11 -23.21 -25.81
N VAL A 45 -11.56 -24.44 -26.11
CA VAL A 45 -12.24 -24.73 -27.38
C VAL A 45 -13.58 -24.00 -27.46
N TYR A 46 -14.37 -24.02 -26.39
CA TYR A 46 -15.66 -23.35 -26.33
C TYR A 46 -15.57 -21.84 -26.58
N GLU A 47 -14.64 -21.15 -25.92
CA GLU A 47 -14.48 -19.70 -26.08
C GLU A 47 -14.14 -19.30 -27.53
N ASN A 48 -13.29 -20.09 -28.20
CA ASN A 48 -12.97 -19.87 -29.61
C ASN A 48 -14.16 -20.14 -30.55
N VAL A 49 -14.96 -21.16 -30.25
CA VAL A 49 -16.20 -21.45 -30.97
C VAL A 49 -17.21 -20.32 -30.80
N MET A 50 -17.42 -19.86 -29.58
CA MET A 50 -18.34 -18.76 -29.28
C MET A 50 -17.89 -17.45 -29.92
N LEU A 51 -16.58 -17.18 -29.98
CA LEU A 51 -16.07 -16.06 -30.75
C LEU A 51 -16.40 -16.21 -32.24
N ALA A 52 -16.13 -17.36 -32.84
CA ALA A 52 -16.42 -17.59 -34.26
C ALA A 52 -17.91 -17.38 -34.58
N ILE A 53 -18.80 -17.85 -33.70
CA ILE A 53 -20.26 -17.62 -33.80
C ILE A 53 -20.58 -16.12 -33.68
N THR A 54 -20.03 -15.45 -32.67
CA THR A 54 -20.27 -14.02 -32.41
C THR A 54 -19.79 -13.13 -33.56
N ARG A 55 -18.74 -13.56 -34.26
CA ARG A 55 -18.21 -12.87 -35.45
C ARG A 55 -18.96 -13.22 -36.74
N GLY A 56 -20.00 -14.05 -36.67
CA GLY A 56 -20.85 -14.38 -37.81
C GLY A 56 -20.19 -15.31 -38.83
N LEU A 57 -19.23 -16.13 -38.41
CA LEU A 57 -18.60 -17.09 -39.32
C LEU A 57 -19.64 -18.16 -39.75
N PRO A 58 -19.52 -18.69 -40.98
CA PRO A 58 -20.37 -19.80 -41.42
C PRO A 58 -20.25 -21.01 -40.49
N TRP A 59 -21.35 -21.74 -40.28
CA TRP A 59 -21.36 -22.88 -39.35
C TRP A 59 -20.35 -23.99 -39.69
N SER A 60 -20.08 -24.21 -40.98
CA SER A 60 -19.03 -25.13 -41.43
C SER A 60 -17.63 -24.70 -40.98
N THR A 61 -17.38 -23.39 -40.97
CA THR A 61 -16.15 -22.78 -40.47
C THR A 61 -16.08 -22.86 -38.95
N VAL A 62 -17.18 -22.60 -38.23
CA VAL A 62 -17.25 -22.73 -36.77
C VAL A 62 -16.91 -24.16 -36.33
N ALA A 63 -17.39 -25.18 -37.05
CA ALA A 63 -17.06 -26.58 -36.77
C ALA A 63 -15.57 -26.89 -36.95
N GLN A 64 -14.92 -26.26 -37.94
CA GLN A 64 -13.47 -26.39 -38.15
C GLN A 64 -12.67 -25.66 -37.09
N VAL A 65 -13.10 -24.46 -36.68
CA VAL A 65 -12.50 -23.73 -35.55
C VAL A 65 -12.48 -24.63 -34.32
N ALA A 66 -13.61 -25.25 -33.97
CA ALA A 66 -13.70 -26.17 -32.83
C ALA A 66 -12.65 -27.29 -32.90
N ASN A 67 -12.51 -27.93 -34.07
CA ASN A 67 -11.56 -29.01 -34.28
C ASN A 67 -10.10 -28.54 -34.17
N ILE A 68 -9.79 -27.44 -34.84
CA ILE A 68 -8.44 -26.87 -34.88
C ILE A 68 -8.01 -26.39 -33.50
N THR A 69 -8.89 -25.73 -32.75
CA THR A 69 -8.57 -25.25 -31.40
C THR A 69 -8.43 -26.38 -30.40
N LYS A 70 -9.16 -27.50 -30.58
CA LYS A 70 -8.95 -28.72 -29.80
C LYS A 70 -7.52 -29.23 -29.98
N GLU A 71 -7.07 -29.34 -31.23
CA GLU A 71 -5.73 -29.84 -31.53
C GLU A 71 -4.61 -28.85 -31.18
N LEU A 72 -4.92 -27.56 -31.19
CA LEU A 72 -3.95 -26.48 -31.00
C LEU A 72 -3.38 -26.46 -29.57
N LEU A 73 -4.24 -26.42 -28.55
CA LEU A 73 -3.81 -26.17 -27.16
C LEU A 73 -2.70 -27.14 -26.67
N PRO A 74 -2.81 -28.46 -26.87
CA PRO A 74 -1.77 -29.41 -26.47
C PRO A 74 -0.43 -29.18 -27.20
N LYS A 75 -0.48 -28.76 -28.48
CA LYS A 75 0.71 -28.48 -29.30
C LYS A 75 1.45 -27.20 -28.87
N LEU A 76 0.85 -26.35 -28.06
CA LEU A 76 1.50 -25.15 -27.52
C LEU A 76 2.50 -25.45 -26.40
N LYS A 77 2.53 -26.68 -25.88
CA LYS A 77 3.40 -27.10 -24.78
C LYS A 77 4.88 -26.88 -25.13
N GLY A 78 5.61 -26.20 -24.24
CA GLY A 78 7.05 -25.96 -24.35
C GLY A 78 7.47 -24.93 -25.40
N LEU A 79 6.55 -24.31 -26.14
CA LEU A 79 6.89 -23.37 -27.21
C LEU A 79 7.20 -21.97 -26.70
N LYS A 80 8.10 -21.27 -27.41
CA LYS A 80 8.37 -19.83 -27.18
C LYS A 80 7.24 -19.00 -27.80
N THR A 81 7.08 -17.76 -27.36
CA THR A 81 6.00 -16.88 -27.82
C THR A 81 5.98 -16.66 -29.35
N SER A 82 7.14 -16.54 -29.99
CA SER A 82 7.24 -16.46 -31.46
C SER A 82 6.66 -17.70 -32.14
N ASP A 83 7.00 -18.88 -31.62
CA ASP A 83 6.64 -20.17 -32.19
C ASP A 83 5.15 -20.46 -31.96
N VAL A 84 4.61 -20.03 -30.82
CA VAL A 84 3.17 -20.03 -30.50
C VAL A 84 2.41 -19.23 -31.55
N ILE A 85 2.81 -17.99 -31.83
CA ILE A 85 2.11 -17.13 -32.80
C ILE A 85 2.14 -17.75 -34.20
N CYS A 86 3.29 -18.29 -34.63
CA CYS A 86 3.42 -19.01 -35.89
C CYS A 86 2.49 -20.22 -35.94
N LEU A 87 2.49 -21.07 -34.89
CA LEU A 87 1.68 -22.27 -34.85
C LEU A 87 0.18 -21.97 -34.93
N ILE A 88 -0.30 -20.94 -34.20
CA ILE A 88 -1.70 -20.51 -34.25
C ILE A 88 -2.06 -20.07 -35.67
N LYS A 89 -1.21 -19.26 -36.30
CA LYS A 89 -1.42 -18.78 -37.68
C LYS A 89 -1.49 -19.95 -38.67
N ASP A 90 -0.60 -20.93 -38.53
CA ASP A 90 -0.55 -22.10 -39.41
C ASP A 90 -1.80 -22.98 -39.22
N HIS A 91 -2.28 -23.14 -37.99
CA HIS A 91 -3.51 -23.87 -37.69
C HIS A 91 -4.75 -23.18 -38.26
N LEU A 92 -4.86 -21.85 -38.14
CA LEU A 92 -5.97 -21.10 -38.74
C LEU A 92 -5.96 -21.11 -40.26
N SER A 93 -4.78 -21.27 -40.87
CA SER A 93 -4.63 -21.38 -42.33
C SER A 93 -5.13 -22.71 -42.89
N GLN A 94 -5.43 -23.71 -42.05
CA GLN A 94 -5.99 -25.01 -42.46
C GLN A 94 -7.52 -24.98 -42.61
N ILE A 95 -8.18 -23.87 -42.29
CA ILE A 95 -9.63 -23.72 -42.40
C ILE A 95 -10.03 -23.53 -43.87
N GLU A 96 -10.97 -24.36 -44.34
CA GLU A 96 -11.49 -24.34 -45.70
C GLU A 96 -13.02 -24.11 -45.77
N PRO A 97 -13.52 -23.20 -46.63
CA PRO A 97 -12.75 -22.32 -47.51
C PRO A 97 -11.93 -21.31 -46.71
N ARG A 98 -10.78 -20.91 -47.26
CA ARG A 98 -9.88 -19.94 -46.64
C ARG A 98 -10.64 -18.76 -46.05
N LEU A 99 -10.37 -18.48 -44.78
CA LEU A 99 -10.93 -17.35 -44.07
C LEU A 99 -10.63 -16.03 -44.78
N SER A 100 -11.59 -15.10 -44.70
CA SER A 100 -11.33 -13.71 -45.08
C SER A 100 -10.21 -13.13 -44.20
N ALA A 101 -9.46 -12.15 -44.73
CA ALA A 101 -8.37 -11.50 -44.00
C ALA A 101 -8.84 -10.95 -42.63
N ALA A 102 -10.06 -10.40 -42.58
CA ALA A 102 -10.66 -9.88 -41.35
C ALA A 102 -10.96 -11.00 -40.33
N HIS A 103 -11.62 -12.09 -40.74
CA HIS A 103 -11.93 -13.20 -39.83
C HIS A 103 -10.67 -13.90 -39.34
N HIS A 104 -9.69 -14.09 -40.22
CA HIS A 104 -8.40 -14.66 -39.84
C HIS A 104 -7.68 -13.78 -38.81
N ALA A 105 -7.64 -12.47 -39.02
CA ALA A 105 -7.01 -11.53 -38.08
C ALA A 105 -7.69 -11.56 -36.71
N VAL A 106 -9.03 -11.55 -36.66
CA VAL A 106 -9.79 -11.55 -35.41
C VAL A 106 -9.59 -12.84 -34.61
N LEU A 107 -9.59 -14.01 -35.26
CA LEU A 107 -9.33 -15.29 -34.58
C LEU A 107 -7.89 -15.37 -34.07
N LEU A 108 -6.92 -14.98 -34.90
CA LEU A 108 -5.51 -14.96 -34.52
C LEU A 108 -5.28 -14.02 -33.32
N GLU A 109 -5.79 -12.79 -33.42
CA GLU A 109 -5.65 -11.78 -32.37
C GLU A 109 -6.28 -12.25 -31.07
N PHE A 110 -7.47 -12.84 -31.11
CA PHE A 110 -8.10 -13.38 -29.91
C PHE A 110 -7.28 -14.49 -29.27
N ILE A 111 -6.89 -15.53 -30.03
CA ILE A 111 -6.12 -16.65 -29.47
C ILE A 111 -4.80 -16.15 -28.89
N VAL A 112 -4.10 -15.25 -29.60
CA VAL A 112 -2.84 -14.67 -29.13
C VAL A 112 -3.03 -13.83 -27.88
N LYS A 113 -4.06 -12.97 -27.82
CA LYS A 113 -4.34 -12.13 -26.64
C LYS A 113 -4.83 -12.94 -25.44
N THR A 114 -5.50 -14.07 -25.66
CA THR A 114 -5.93 -14.95 -24.57
C THR A 114 -4.77 -15.79 -24.06
N TYR A 115 -3.94 -16.34 -24.94
CA TYR A 115 -2.88 -17.27 -24.57
C TYR A 115 -1.58 -16.58 -24.12
N VAL A 116 -1.05 -15.62 -24.90
CA VAL A 116 0.31 -15.10 -24.70
C VAL A 116 0.50 -14.39 -23.35
N PRO A 117 -0.41 -13.50 -22.90
CA PRO A 117 -0.28 -12.88 -21.57
C PRO A 117 -0.29 -13.90 -20.43
N HIS A 118 -0.99 -15.02 -20.62
CA HIS A 118 -1.15 -16.09 -19.64
C HIS A 118 -0.29 -17.31 -19.96
N GLN A 119 0.73 -17.18 -20.83
CA GLN A 119 1.50 -18.32 -21.32
C GLN A 119 2.13 -19.10 -20.18
N ARG A 120 2.62 -18.44 -19.12
CA ARG A 120 3.18 -19.14 -17.94
C ARG A 120 2.14 -20.03 -17.23
N LEU A 121 0.90 -19.57 -17.12
CA LEU A 121 -0.20 -20.34 -16.52
C LEU A 121 -0.57 -21.53 -17.40
N TYR A 122 -0.74 -21.31 -18.70
CA TYR A 122 -0.98 -22.39 -19.66
C TYR A 122 0.16 -23.40 -19.70
N GLN A 123 1.42 -22.97 -19.62
CA GLN A 123 2.56 -23.88 -19.58
C GLN A 123 2.60 -24.68 -18.28
N ALA A 124 2.33 -24.07 -17.12
CA ALA A 124 2.22 -24.79 -15.86
C ALA A 124 1.13 -25.88 -15.94
N PHE A 125 0.00 -25.53 -16.55
CA PHE A 125 -1.07 -26.45 -16.85
C PHE A 125 -0.66 -27.58 -17.81
N LEU A 126 -0.05 -27.27 -18.96
CA LEU A 126 0.30 -28.24 -20.01
C LEU A 126 1.45 -29.18 -19.60
N ASN A 127 2.35 -28.73 -18.73
CA ASN A 127 3.59 -29.44 -18.46
C ASN A 127 3.47 -30.59 -17.47
N SER A 128 2.33 -30.79 -16.80
CA SER A 128 2.09 -31.81 -15.76
C SER A 128 3.02 -31.80 -14.54
N GLU A 129 4.25 -31.28 -14.67
CA GLU A 129 5.32 -31.19 -13.68
C GLU A 129 5.32 -29.85 -12.93
N THR A 130 4.15 -29.32 -12.62
CA THR A 130 4.11 -28.53 -11.40
C THR A 130 4.18 -29.51 -10.25
N GLY A 131 5.41 -29.81 -9.81
CA GLY A 131 5.74 -30.02 -8.41
C GLY A 131 5.42 -28.76 -7.58
N LEU A 132 4.27 -28.13 -7.83
CA LEU A 132 3.56 -27.29 -6.89
C LEU A 132 3.20 -28.25 -5.78
N LYS A 133 4.15 -28.44 -4.87
CA LYS A 133 3.86 -28.88 -3.51
C LYS A 133 2.67 -28.04 -3.12
N HIS A 134 1.51 -28.68 -2.97
CA HIS A 134 0.31 -28.01 -2.51
C HIS A 134 0.73 -27.21 -1.28
N ILE A 135 0.80 -25.88 -1.40
CA ILE A 135 1.18 -25.02 -0.29
C ILE A 135 -0.06 -24.99 0.59
N SER A 136 -0.23 -26.03 1.40
CA SER A 136 -1.17 -26.06 2.50
C SER A 136 -0.53 -25.25 3.61
N CYS A 137 -0.74 -23.95 3.59
CA CYS A 137 -0.47 -23.12 4.75
C CYS A 137 -1.78 -23.00 5.53
N GLU A 138 -1.84 -23.60 6.70
CA GLU A 138 -2.83 -23.22 7.70
C GLU A 138 -2.45 -21.81 8.15
N LEU A 139 -3.22 -20.83 7.69
CA LEU A 139 -3.01 -19.42 7.99
C LEU A 139 -4.10 -19.02 8.96
N GLU A 140 -3.72 -18.67 10.18
CA GLU A 140 -4.64 -18.11 11.16
C GLU A 140 -5.03 -16.70 10.67
N ILE A 141 -6.23 -16.58 10.13
CA ILE A 141 -6.79 -15.29 9.74
C ILE A 141 -7.31 -14.63 11.02
N GLU A 142 -6.52 -13.74 11.59
CA GLU A 142 -7.01 -12.87 12.66
C GLU A 142 -8.13 -12.00 12.10
N SER A 143 -9.32 -12.13 12.68
CA SER A 143 -10.43 -11.25 12.33
C SER A 143 -10.13 -9.85 12.88
N PRO A 144 -10.30 -8.78 12.08
CA PRO A 144 -10.20 -7.42 12.59
C PRO A 144 -11.09 -7.28 13.84
N PRO A 145 -10.63 -6.59 14.89
CA PRO A 145 -11.46 -6.36 16.06
C PRO A 145 -12.77 -5.70 15.63
N HIS A 146 -13.88 -6.11 16.24
CA HIS A 146 -15.19 -5.56 15.91
C HIS A 146 -15.16 -4.04 16.15
N PRO A 147 -15.52 -3.22 15.16
CA PRO A 147 -15.54 -1.78 15.34
C PRO A 147 -16.51 -1.43 16.47
N GLN A 148 -16.12 -0.49 17.32
CA GLN A 148 -17.02 -0.01 18.36
C GLN A 148 -18.25 0.67 17.74
N PRO A 149 -19.41 0.63 18.42
CA PRO A 149 -20.60 1.36 17.99
C PRO A 149 -20.31 2.84 17.73
N LEU A 150 -20.93 3.41 16.69
CA LEU A 150 -20.74 4.82 16.34
C LEU A 150 -21.16 5.78 17.48
N CYS A 151 -22.06 5.36 18.36
CA CYS A 151 -22.46 6.13 19.54
C CYS A 151 -21.36 6.28 20.60
N GLU A 152 -20.29 5.50 20.51
CA GLU A 152 -19.08 5.66 21.34
C GLU A 152 -18.05 6.57 20.67
N GLY A 153 -18.29 7.00 19.43
CA GLY A 153 -17.46 7.95 18.71
C GLY A 153 -17.60 9.37 19.25
N THR A 154 -16.50 10.11 19.28
CA THR A 154 -16.52 11.56 19.53
C THR A 154 -16.91 12.27 18.23
N ASP A 155 -17.78 13.28 18.33
CA ASP A 155 -18.08 14.13 17.18
C ASP A 155 -16.81 14.80 16.65
N ALA A 156 -16.71 14.98 15.33
CA ALA A 156 -15.51 15.52 14.70
C ALA A 156 -15.18 16.94 15.18
N VAL A 157 -16.20 17.76 15.47
CA VAL A 157 -16.03 19.12 15.98
C VAL A 157 -15.58 19.07 17.43
N GLU A 158 -16.18 18.20 18.25
CA GLU A 158 -15.78 18.01 19.65
C GLU A 158 -14.33 17.52 19.75
N TRP A 159 -13.93 16.59 18.89
CA TRP A 159 -12.56 16.08 18.84
C TRP A 159 -11.54 17.18 18.50
N GLU A 160 -11.83 18.02 17.51
CA GLU A 160 -10.95 19.13 17.12
C GLU A 160 -10.85 20.18 18.23
N GLN A 161 -11.95 20.45 18.94
CA GLN A 161 -11.97 21.32 20.12
C GLN A 161 -11.10 20.76 21.25
N GLN A 162 -11.24 19.46 21.56
CA GLN A 162 -10.42 18.80 22.57
C GLN A 162 -8.93 18.82 22.22
N ARG A 163 -8.59 18.66 20.93
CA ARG A 163 -7.20 18.79 20.46
C ARG A 163 -6.67 20.21 20.69
N THR A 164 -7.45 21.20 20.28
CA THR A 164 -7.11 22.62 20.47
C THR A 164 -6.93 22.97 21.95
N LEU A 165 -7.82 22.48 22.82
CA LEU A 165 -7.72 22.69 24.26
C LEU A 165 -6.46 22.07 24.87
N LYS A 166 -6.08 20.86 24.44
CA LYS A 166 -4.83 20.22 24.89
C LYS A 166 -3.61 21.05 24.47
N ASP A 167 -3.57 21.53 23.24
CA ASP A 167 -2.47 22.36 22.73
C ASP A 167 -2.36 23.67 23.51
N LEU A 168 -3.51 24.33 23.79
CA LEU A 168 -3.56 25.54 24.61
C LEU A 168 -3.10 25.29 26.04
N CYS A 169 -3.50 24.17 26.65
CA CYS A 169 -3.10 23.82 28.02
C CYS A 169 -1.57 23.64 28.12
N VAL A 170 -0.96 22.93 27.16
CA VAL A 170 0.50 22.79 27.09
C VAL A 170 1.18 24.15 26.89
N ALA A 171 0.66 24.99 26.00
CA ALA A 171 1.20 26.33 25.76
C ALA A 171 1.09 27.22 27.01
N GLN A 172 -0.01 27.13 27.74
CA GLN A 172 -0.24 27.85 28.99
C GLN A 172 0.78 27.42 30.06
N SER A 173 0.93 26.12 30.31
CA SER A 173 1.90 25.61 31.30
C SER A 173 3.33 26.03 30.97
N ARG A 174 3.69 26.06 29.67
CA ARG A 174 5.00 26.55 29.22
C ARG A 174 5.18 28.04 29.56
N LYS A 175 4.16 28.86 29.34
CA LYS A 175 4.21 30.31 29.62
C LYS A 175 4.27 30.59 31.12
N GLU A 176 3.53 29.83 31.93
CA GLU A 176 3.59 29.93 33.39
C GLU A 176 4.98 29.58 33.94
N ALA A 177 5.62 28.53 33.40
CA ALA A 177 6.98 28.18 33.77
C ALA A 177 7.99 29.28 33.40
N GLU A 178 7.88 29.86 32.20
CA GLU A 178 8.71 30.97 31.74
C GLU A 178 8.56 32.22 32.65
N ILE A 179 7.32 32.58 33.01
CA ILE A 179 7.05 33.69 33.93
C ILE A 179 7.69 33.44 35.30
N LYS A 180 7.57 32.22 35.83
CA LYS A 180 8.15 31.87 37.12
C LYS A 180 9.67 32.01 37.10
N GLU A 181 10.33 31.49 36.06
CA GLU A 181 11.78 31.60 35.89
C GLU A 181 12.24 33.07 35.78
N LEU A 182 11.50 33.89 35.03
CA LEU A 182 11.81 35.32 34.90
C LEU A 182 11.66 36.08 36.22
N LYS A 183 10.64 35.76 37.03
CA LYS A 183 10.45 36.35 38.36
C LYS A 183 11.61 36.00 39.30
N GLU A 184 12.01 34.73 39.37
CA GLU A 184 13.13 34.28 40.19
C GLU A 184 14.44 34.98 39.78
N LYS A 185 14.72 35.11 38.47
CA LYS A 185 15.89 35.84 37.97
C LYS A 185 15.86 37.33 38.34
N ALA A 186 14.71 37.97 38.22
CA ALA A 186 14.54 39.39 38.55
C ALA A 186 14.75 39.65 40.05
N GLU A 187 14.24 38.77 40.92
CA GLU A 187 14.44 38.86 42.38
C GLU A 187 15.93 38.73 42.75
N VAL A 188 16.63 37.75 42.16
CA VAL A 188 18.08 37.57 42.37
C VAL A 188 18.85 38.80 41.90
N GLN A 189 18.52 39.36 40.73
CA GLN A 189 19.15 40.55 40.20
C GLN A 189 18.89 41.78 41.08
N MET A 190 17.67 41.93 41.60
CA MET A 190 17.32 43.01 42.52
C MET A 190 18.11 42.92 43.82
N MET A 191 18.18 41.73 44.43
CA MET A 191 18.98 41.49 45.64
C MET A 191 20.47 41.79 45.42
N ALA A 192 21.04 41.37 44.28
CA ALA A 192 22.43 41.65 43.93
C ALA A 192 22.70 43.16 43.79
N THR A 193 21.76 43.89 43.18
CA THR A 193 21.84 45.36 43.01
C THR A 193 21.77 46.09 44.36
N LEU A 194 20.87 45.66 45.25
CA LEU A 194 20.75 46.20 46.60
C LEU A 194 22.02 45.93 47.42
N GLN A 195 22.57 44.72 47.36
CA GLN A 195 23.80 44.36 48.07
C GLN A 195 24.99 45.22 47.59
N THR A 196 25.10 45.42 46.28
CA THR A 196 26.14 46.29 45.69
C THR A 196 25.98 47.73 46.15
N SER A 197 24.74 48.23 46.18
CA SER A 197 24.45 49.59 46.66
C SER A 197 24.76 49.75 48.15
N LEU A 198 24.45 48.75 48.98
CA LEU A 198 24.77 48.72 50.40
C LEU A 198 26.29 48.74 50.65
N ASN A 199 27.04 47.93 49.89
CA ASN A 199 28.50 47.88 49.99
C ASN A 199 29.18 49.18 49.54
N ASN A 200 28.52 49.97 48.69
CA ASN A 200 29.01 51.25 48.17
C ASN A 200 28.59 52.46 49.02
N LEU A 201 27.85 52.28 50.12
CA LEU A 201 27.54 53.37 51.03
C LEU A 201 28.81 53.84 51.76
N PRO A 202 29.09 55.15 51.78
CA PRO A 202 30.24 55.67 52.52
C PRO A 202 30.04 55.40 54.02
N HIS A 203 31.03 54.73 54.63
CA HIS A 203 31.11 54.55 56.08
C HIS A 203 31.08 55.95 56.72
N GLU A 204 30.04 56.31 57.47
CA GLU A 204 30.02 57.57 58.23
C GLU A 204 31.04 57.49 59.37
N ASP A 205 32.30 57.72 59.02
CA ASP A 205 33.43 57.77 59.94
C ASP A 205 33.54 59.17 60.57
N ARG A 206 32.40 59.70 61.06
CA ARG A 206 32.31 61.03 61.65
C ARG A 206 32.65 61.06 63.14
N MET A 207 32.72 59.90 63.80
CA MET A 207 33.05 59.80 65.23
C MET A 207 34.53 59.51 65.49
N SER A 208 35.29 58.97 64.53
CA SER A 208 36.70 58.59 64.72
C SER A 208 37.67 59.76 64.57
N LYS A 209 37.34 60.75 63.72
CA LYS A 209 38.22 61.93 63.48
C LYS A 209 38.22 62.95 64.62
N GLN A 210 37.22 62.92 65.51
CA GLN A 210 37.16 63.84 66.66
C GLN A 210 38.00 63.31 67.84
N VAL A 211 38.11 61.98 68.00
CA VAL A 211 38.90 61.35 69.07
C VAL A 211 40.41 61.42 68.79
N GLN A 212 40.83 61.28 67.53
CA GLN A 212 42.25 61.45 67.16
C GLN A 212 42.72 62.92 67.28
N ASN A 213 41.85 63.90 67.03
CA ASN A 213 42.23 65.31 67.13
C ASN A 213 42.39 65.76 68.60
N ILE A 214 41.57 65.23 69.52
CA ILE A 214 41.70 65.48 70.97
C ILE A 214 42.96 64.80 71.52
N SER A 215 43.24 63.55 71.12
CA SER A 215 44.45 62.82 71.51
C SER A 215 45.75 63.50 71.03
N TYR A 216 45.77 64.03 69.80
CA TYR A 216 46.95 64.70 69.25
C TYR A 216 47.24 66.06 69.92
N LEU A 217 46.19 66.81 70.28
CA LEU A 217 46.34 68.06 71.03
C LEU A 217 46.81 67.82 72.47
N GLN A 218 46.39 66.72 73.09
CA GLN A 218 46.78 66.34 74.46
C GLN A 218 48.22 65.80 74.54
N TYR A 219 48.73 65.21 73.45
CA TYR A 219 50.12 64.76 73.35
C TYR A 219 51.09 65.88 72.95
N LYS A 220 50.64 66.87 72.15
CA LYS A 220 51.48 67.96 71.65
C LYS A 220 51.61 69.15 72.61
N TYR A 221 50.70 69.30 73.59
CA TYR A 221 50.72 70.37 74.58
C TYR A 221 50.39 69.87 76.01
N PRO A 222 51.27 69.12 76.67
CA PRO A 222 51.00 68.56 78.01
C PRO A 222 50.96 69.60 79.15
N ASN A 223 51.28 70.88 78.89
CA ASN A 223 51.39 71.94 79.92
C ASN A 223 50.39 73.11 79.76
N LEU A 224 49.25 72.92 79.11
CA LEU A 224 48.18 73.94 79.05
C LEU A 224 46.99 73.68 79.98
N LEU A 225 47.06 72.66 80.84
CA LEU A 225 46.09 72.45 81.93
C LEU A 225 46.85 72.07 83.20
N GLY A 226 47.39 73.08 83.88
CA GLY A 226 48.12 72.91 85.13
C GLY A 226 48.46 74.23 85.84
N CYS A 227 47.45 74.78 86.52
CA CYS A 227 47.54 75.61 87.72
C CYS A 227 47.90 77.11 87.60
N SER A 228 46.92 77.95 87.97
CA SER A 228 47.12 79.20 88.73
C SER A 228 45.82 79.55 89.46
N GLY A 229 45.85 79.55 90.80
CA GLY A 229 44.85 80.18 91.67
C GLY A 229 43.73 79.28 92.19
#